data_AF-A0A929ZVH3-F1
#
_entry.id   AF-A0A929ZVH3-F1
#
_cell.length_a   1.000
_cell.length_b   1.000
_cell.length_c   1.000
_cell.angle_alpha   90.00
_cell.angle_beta   90.00
_cell.angle_gamma   90.00
#
_symmetry.space_group_name_H-M   'P 1'
#
loop_
_entity.id
_entity.type
_entity.pdbx_description
1 polymer ?
#
loop_
_entity_poly.entity_id
_entity_poly.type
_entity_poly.pdbx_seq_one_letter_code
_entity_poly.pdbx_strand_id
1 'polypeptide(L)'
;MRKDILLKTAPLFFLSLFSNQAFAQNSENQKETIENKEFTLPDPTRYEAFYDIKTGLYYLYPKIGNLVVGEPLVMTPLQYSQYIQVKQAREYYNEKFDSRKALADKKKKEEFRRE
;
A
#
# COMPACT_ATOMS: atom_id res chain seq x y z
N MET A 1 50.83 18.66 50.16
CA MET A 1 51.03 19.07 48.75
C MET A 1 50.48 18.10 47.69
N ARG A 2 50.05 16.85 47.99
CA ARG A 2 49.51 15.93 46.96
C ARG A 2 47.98 15.96 46.81
N LYS A 3 47.25 16.47 47.80
CA LYS A 3 45.77 16.50 47.83
C LYS A 3 45.20 17.60 46.92
N ASP A 4 45.93 18.70 46.78
CA ASP A 4 45.52 19.89 46.02
C ASP A 4 45.60 19.65 44.50
N ILE A 5 46.49 18.74 44.09
CA ILE A 5 46.63 18.28 42.70
C ILE A 5 45.47 17.35 42.33
N LEU A 6 45.11 16.43 43.24
CA LEU A 6 43.97 15.51 43.08
C LEU A 6 42.63 16.24 42.94
N LEU A 7 42.41 17.33 43.71
CA LEU A 7 41.18 18.11 43.62
C LEU A 7 41.06 18.89 42.30
N LYS A 8 42.18 19.33 41.73
CA LYS A 8 42.22 20.06 40.44
C LYS A 8 42.08 19.14 39.22
N THR A 9 42.48 17.88 39.33
CA THR A 9 42.35 16.89 38.24
C THR A 9 41.02 16.12 38.28
N ALA A 10 40.26 16.21 39.37
CA ALA A 10 38.94 15.60 39.51
C ALA A 10 37.92 15.98 38.40
N PRO A 11 37.78 17.25 37.97
CA PRO A 11 36.84 17.59 36.89
C PRO A 11 37.26 17.02 35.52
N LEU A 12 38.57 16.87 35.27
CA LEU A 12 39.10 16.27 34.04
C LEU A 12 38.85 14.75 33.99
N PHE A 13 38.90 14.07 35.14
CA PHE A 13 38.58 12.65 35.27
C PHE A 13 37.07 12.38 35.16
N PHE A 14 36.23 13.32 35.63
CA PHE A 14 34.78 13.21 35.52
C PHE A 14 34.30 13.35 34.07
N LEU A 15 34.98 14.16 33.24
CA LEU A 15 34.65 14.35 31.83
C LEU A 15 34.95 13.10 30.97
N SER A 16 35.93 12.27 31.35
CA SER A 16 36.25 11.01 30.63
C SER A 16 35.27 9.86 30.90
N LEU A 17 34.40 9.97 31.91
CA LEU A 17 33.36 8.98 32.20
C LEU A 17 32.14 9.09 31.27
N PHE A 18 32.03 10.17 30.49
CA PHE A 18 30.93 10.40 29.54
C PHE A 18 31.30 10.12 28.07
N SER A 19 32.54 9.71 27.78
CA SER A 19 32.93 9.34 26.43
C SER A 19 32.72 7.85 26.18
N ASN A 20 31.90 7.54 25.17
CA ASN A 20 31.54 6.23 24.59
C ASN A 20 30.29 5.60 25.25
N GLN A 21 29.12 5.64 24.61
CA GLN A 21 28.84 4.95 23.34
C GLN A 21 28.08 5.87 22.35
N ALA A 22 28.80 6.48 21.41
CA ALA A 22 28.17 6.90 20.16
C ALA A 22 27.95 5.63 19.33
N PHE A 23 26.77 5.03 19.42
CA PHE A 23 26.36 3.99 18.47
C PHE A 23 26.19 4.65 17.10
N ALA A 24 27.26 4.66 16.31
CA ALA A 24 27.14 4.83 14.88
C ALA A 24 26.39 3.60 14.36
N GLN A 25 25.20 3.80 13.80
CA GLN A 25 24.57 2.76 12.99
C GLN A 25 25.47 2.53 11.78
N ASN A 26 26.30 1.47 11.83
CA ASN A 26 27.02 0.97 10.66
C ASN A 26 25.97 0.45 9.67
N SER A 27 25.51 1.31 8.77
CA SER A 27 24.52 1.01 7.75
C SER A 27 25.08 0.17 6.59
N GLU A 28 26.27 -0.40 6.72
CA GLU A 28 26.93 -1.16 5.64
C GLU A 28 26.42 -2.60 5.50
N ASN A 29 25.68 -3.12 6.50
CA ASN A 29 25.14 -4.49 6.49
C ASN A 29 23.61 -4.59 6.51
N GLN A 30 22.88 -3.48 6.34
CA GLN A 30 21.48 -3.56 5.93
C GLN A 30 21.43 -3.59 4.40
N LYS A 31 21.86 -4.71 3.81
CA LYS A 31 21.33 -5.07 2.50
C LYS A 31 19.85 -5.27 2.72
N GLU A 32 19.07 -4.24 2.48
CA GLU A 32 17.65 -4.37 2.23
C GLU A 32 17.54 -5.30 1.03
N THR A 33 17.38 -6.60 1.30
CA THR A 33 16.92 -7.55 0.30
C THR A 33 15.53 -7.05 -0.08
N ILE A 34 15.46 -6.22 -1.12
CA ILE A 34 14.20 -5.83 -1.73
C ILE A 34 13.60 -7.14 -2.22
N GLU A 35 12.69 -7.69 -1.42
CA GLU A 35 11.89 -8.83 -1.81
C GLU A 35 11.15 -8.38 -3.07
N ASN A 36 11.56 -8.91 -4.23
CA ASN A 36 10.94 -8.64 -5.53
C ASN A 36 9.54 -9.25 -5.55
N LYS A 37 8.64 -8.67 -4.76
CA LYS A 37 7.24 -9.02 -4.75
C LYS A 37 6.66 -8.45 -6.04
N GLU A 38 6.29 -9.32 -6.97
CA GLU A 38 5.56 -8.90 -8.16
C GLU A 38 4.28 -8.18 -7.72
N PHE A 39 4.22 -6.87 -7.97
CA PHE A 39 3.03 -6.07 -7.72
C PHE A 39 2.07 -6.28 -8.88
N THR A 40 1.04 -7.10 -8.67
CA THR A 40 -0.09 -7.17 -9.60
C THR A 40 -0.99 -5.97 -9.37
N LEU A 41 -0.99 -5.02 -10.31
CA LEU A 41 -1.93 -3.92 -10.31
C LEU A 41 -3.26 -4.37 -10.94
N PRO A 42 -4.41 -3.95 -10.38
CA PRO A 42 -5.70 -4.21 -11.03
C PRO A 42 -5.79 -3.41 -12.34
N ASP A 43 -6.54 -3.95 -13.31
CA ASP A 43 -6.86 -3.25 -14.55
C ASP A 43 -7.60 -1.92 -14.22
N PRO A 44 -7.08 -0.75 -14.62
CA PRO A 44 -7.72 0.54 -14.35
C PRO A 44 -8.93 0.83 -15.24
N THR A 45 -9.21 -0.01 -16.24
CA THR A 45 -10.27 0.20 -17.22
C THR A 45 -11.65 0.15 -16.59
N ARG A 46 -12.45 1.19 -16.81
CA ARG A 46 -13.84 1.31 -16.37
C ARG A 46 -14.75 1.41 -17.57
N TYR A 47 -15.90 0.76 -17.51
CA TYR A 47 -16.90 0.86 -18.57
C TYR A 47 -17.98 1.86 -18.18
N GLU A 48 -18.16 2.90 -19.00
CA GLU A 48 -19.26 3.86 -18.86
C GLU A 48 -20.33 3.59 -19.91
N ALA A 49 -21.56 3.38 -19.45
CA ALA A 49 -22.70 3.04 -20.29
C ALA A 49 -23.47 4.29 -20.73
N PHE A 50 -23.80 4.36 -22.02
CA PHE A 50 -24.70 5.35 -22.60
C PHE A 50 -25.87 4.64 -23.30
N TYR A 51 -27.10 5.06 -23.01
CA TYR A 51 -28.29 4.53 -23.69
C TYR A 51 -28.64 5.37 -24.91
N ASP A 52 -28.61 4.76 -26.10
CA ASP A 52 -29.09 5.40 -27.32
C ASP A 52 -30.57 5.07 -27.55
N ILE A 53 -31.41 6.09 -27.52
CA ILE A 53 -32.85 5.98 -27.71
C ILE A 53 -33.19 5.55 -29.15
N LYS A 54 -32.38 5.93 -30.14
CA LYS A 54 -32.65 5.62 -31.55
C LYS A 54 -32.48 4.14 -31.84
N THR A 55 -31.41 3.54 -31.32
CA THR A 55 -31.12 2.12 -31.52
C THR A 55 -31.71 1.23 -30.43
N GLY A 56 -32.06 1.80 -29.27
CA GLY A 56 -32.53 1.05 -28.10
C GLY A 56 -31.44 0.20 -27.44
N LEU A 57 -30.17 0.59 -27.61
CA LEU A 57 -29.01 -0.17 -27.16
C LEU A 57 -28.16 0.64 -26.18
N TYR A 58 -27.44 -0.07 -25.32
CA TYR A 58 -26.40 0.48 -24.47
C TYR A 58 -25.04 0.37 -25.16
N TYR A 59 -24.28 1.47 -25.15
CA TYR A 59 -22.89 1.54 -25.58
C TYR A 59 -22.00 1.73 -24.36
N LEU A 60 -21.14 0.76 -24.08
CA LEU A 60 -20.24 0.76 -22.92
C LEU A 60 -18.84 1.13 -23.40
N TYR A 61 -18.42 2.36 -23.15
CA TYR A 61 -17.09 2.85 -23.55
C TYR A 61 -16.04 2.48 -22.49
N PRO A 62 -14.95 1.81 -22.87
CA PRO A 62 -13.83 1.59 -21.97
C PRO A 62 -13.06 2.90 -21.75
N LYS A 63 -12.94 3.31 -20.49
CA LYS A 63 -12.26 4.52 -20.06
C LYS A 63 -11.16 4.24 -19.05
N ILE A 64 -10.05 4.97 -19.19
CA ILE A 64 -9.03 5.12 -18.17
C ILE A 64 -8.99 6.60 -17.79
N GLY A 65 -9.47 6.91 -16.57
CA GLY A 65 -9.73 8.29 -16.19
C GLY A 65 -10.77 8.92 -17.12
N ASN A 66 -10.39 10.00 -17.81
CA ASN A 66 -11.26 10.70 -18.76
C ASN A 66 -11.05 10.28 -20.23
N LEU A 67 -10.10 9.38 -20.50
CA LEU A 67 -9.74 8.98 -21.85
C LEU A 67 -10.49 7.71 -22.24
N VAL A 68 -11.12 7.72 -23.42
CA VAL A 68 -11.68 6.52 -24.05
C VAL A 68 -10.54 5.76 -24.73
N VAL A 69 -10.35 4.49 -24.37
CA VAL A 69 -9.16 3.72 -24.76
C VAL A 69 -9.44 2.61 -25.78
N GLY A 70 -10.67 2.49 -26.27
CA GLY A 70 -11.05 1.45 -27.23
C GLY A 70 -12.49 1.55 -27.72
N GLU A 71 -12.89 0.54 -28.49
CA GLU A 71 -14.23 0.43 -29.06
C GLU A 71 -15.30 0.16 -27.99
N PRO A 72 -16.53 0.70 -28.16
CA PRO A 72 -17.60 0.45 -27.21
C PRO A 72 -18.14 -0.97 -27.34
N LEU A 73 -18.46 -1.57 -26.19
CA LEU A 73 -19.25 -2.80 -26.15
C LEU A 73 -20.73 -2.46 -26.28
N VAL A 74 -21.40 -3.06 -27.26
CA VAL A 74 -22.82 -2.81 -27.52
C VAL A 74 -23.67 -3.91 -26.90
N MET A 75 -24.68 -3.52 -26.13
CA MET A 75 -25.56 -4.43 -25.40
C MET A 75 -27.03 -4.06 -25.55
N THR A 76 -27.90 -5.07 -25.61
CA THR A 76 -29.34 -4.86 -25.43
C THR A 76 -29.66 -4.49 -23.97
N PRO A 77 -30.84 -3.92 -23.66
CA PRO A 77 -31.22 -3.62 -22.28
C PRO A 77 -31.19 -4.85 -21.36
N LEU A 78 -31.58 -6.02 -21.88
CA LEU A 78 -31.52 -7.27 -21.12
C LEU A 78 -30.08 -7.69 -20.81
N GLN A 79 -29.20 -7.64 -21.81
CA GLN A 79 -27.78 -7.96 -21.64
C GLN A 79 -27.10 -6.99 -20.67
N TYR A 80 -27.41 -5.69 -20.77
CA TYR A 80 -26.87 -4.68 -19.87
C TYR A 80 -27.34 -4.91 -18.42
N SER A 81 -28.62 -5.24 -18.21
CA SER A 81 -29.13 -5.59 -16.89
C SER A 81 -28.38 -6.78 -16.27
N GLN A 82 -28.18 -7.84 -17.04
CA GLN A 82 -27.40 -9.01 -16.61
C GLN A 82 -25.94 -8.65 -16.31
N TYR A 83 -25.31 -7.84 -17.17
CA TYR A 83 -23.96 -7.34 -16.96
C TYR A 83 -23.82 -6.59 -15.63
N ILE A 84 -24.76 -5.70 -15.32
CA ILE A 84 -24.76 -4.93 -14.07
C ILE A 84 -24.93 -5.84 -12.85
N GLN A 85 -25.82 -6.83 -12.91
CA GLN A 85 -26.00 -7.80 -11.82
C GLN A 85 -24.70 -8.57 -11.53
N VAL A 86 -24.04 -9.09 -12.57
CA VAL A 86 -22.77 -9.82 -12.41
C VAL A 86 -21.66 -8.91 -11.90
N LYS A 87 -21.58 -7.68 -12.42
CA LYS A 87 -20.60 -6.66 -11.99
C LYS A 87 -20.76 -6.34 -10.50
N GLN A 88 -21.97 -6.05 -10.05
CA GLN A 88 -22.26 -5.73 -8.65
C GLN A 88 -21.94 -6.89 -7.71
N ALA A 89 -22.31 -8.11 -8.09
CA ALA A 89 -21.99 -9.31 -7.30
C ALA A 89 -20.46 -9.48 -7.16
N ARG A 90 -19.72 -9.35 -8.27
CA ARG A 90 -18.25 -9.43 -8.26
C ARG A 90 -17.62 -8.34 -7.40
N GLU A 91 -18.05 -7.08 -7.55
CA GLU A 91 -17.56 -5.95 -6.76
C GLU A 91 -17.78 -6.18 -5.26
N TYR A 92 -18.97 -6.64 -4.87
CA TYR A 92 -19.29 -6.96 -3.49
C TYR A 92 -18.35 -8.04 -2.90
N TYR A 93 -18.15 -9.15 -3.62
CA TYR A 93 -17.29 -10.23 -3.11
C TYR A 93 -15.82 -9.82 -3.05
N ASN A 94 -15.34 -9.03 -4.02
CA ASN A 94 -13.97 -8.51 -4.03
C ASN A 94 -13.74 -7.58 -2.83
N GLU A 95 -14.65 -6.64 -2.56
CA GLU A 95 -14.56 -5.74 -1.40
C GLU A 95 -14.53 -6.52 -0.07
N LYS A 96 -15.38 -7.54 0.06
CA LYS A 96 -15.39 -8.42 1.25
C LYS A 96 -14.12 -9.24 1.38
N PHE A 97 -13.53 -9.70 0.28
CA PHE A 97 -12.28 -10.42 0.29
C PHE A 97 -11.12 -9.52 0.70
N ASP A 98 -11.00 -8.35 0.08
CA ASP A 98 -9.90 -7.40 0.30
C ASP A 98 -9.93 -6.86 1.74
N SER A 99 -11.11 -6.54 2.27
CA SER A 99 -11.26 -6.13 3.67
C SER A 99 -10.82 -7.22 4.66
N ARG A 100 -11.17 -8.48 4.41
CA ARG A 100 -10.73 -9.60 5.26
C ARG A 100 -9.23 -9.84 5.16
N LYS A 101 -8.66 -9.77 3.96
CA LYS A 101 -7.22 -9.91 3.73
C LYS A 101 -6.44 -8.80 4.46
N ALA A 102 -6.88 -7.54 4.33
CA ALA A 102 -6.27 -6.42 5.04
C ALA A 102 -6.34 -6.57 6.56
N LEU A 103 -7.44 -7.11 7.11
CA LEU A 103 -7.56 -7.39 8.54
C LEU A 103 -6.60 -8.51 8.99
N ALA A 104 -6.49 -9.58 8.20
CA ALA A 104 -5.58 -10.69 8.47
C ALA A 104 -4.11 -10.22 8.45
N ASP A 105 -3.74 -9.41 7.46
CA ASP A 105 -2.40 -8.84 7.34
C ASP A 105 -2.07 -7.92 8.53
N LYS A 106 -3.05 -7.12 8.99
CA LYS A 106 -2.90 -6.29 10.21
C LYS A 106 -2.69 -7.15 11.46
N LYS A 107 -3.49 -8.20 11.64
CA LYS A 107 -3.38 -9.11 12.78
C LYS A 107 -2.02 -9.80 12.82
N LYS A 108 -1.56 -10.32 11.68
CA LYS A 108 -0.23 -10.94 11.54
C LYS A 108 0.90 -9.97 11.91
N LYS A 109 0.79 -8.70 11.47
CA LYS A 109 1.76 -7.66 11.80
C LYS A 109 1.77 -7.32 13.30
N GLU A 110 0.60 -7.33 13.96
CA GLU A 110 0.52 -7.13 15.41
C GLU A 110 1.10 -8.28 16.20
N GLU A 111 0.86 -9.53 15.80
CA GLU A 111 1.44 -10.73 16.43
C GLU A 111 2.97 -10.71 16.32
N PHE A 112 3.52 -10.47 15.13
CA PHE A 112 4.96 -10.34 14.92
C PHE A 112 5.62 -9.23 15.77
N ARG A 113 4.89 -8.17 16.13
CA ARG A 113 5.41 -7.07 16.97
C ARG A 113 5.40 -7.41 18.47
N ARG A 114 4.66 -8.44 18.88
CA ARG A 114 4.55 -8.87 20.29
C ARG A 114 5.57 -9.95 20.66
N GLU A 115 6.18 -10.60 19.67
CA GLU A 115 7.32 -11.52 19.79
C GLU A 115 8.65 -10.76 19.76
#